data_AF-A0A7S2RXI5-F1
#
_entry.id   AF-A0A7S2RXI5-F1
#
_cell.length_a   1.000
_cell.length_b   1.000
_cell.length_c   1.000
_cell.angle_alpha   90.00
_cell.angle_beta   90.00
_cell.angle_gamma   90.00
#
_symmetry.space_group_name_H-M   'P 1'
#
loop_
_entity.id
_entity.type
_entity.pdbx_description
1 polymer ?
#
loop_
_entity_poly.entity_id
_entity_poly.type
_entity_poly.pdbx_seq_one_letter_code
_entity_poly.pdbx_strand_id
1 'polypeptide(L)'
;MILVLLFLSGCVGTEVNDPFAGNLVKVPGGTFVMGNSLDAQLKVGELKAQNVKVDDFMIDSAAATNEEYRAFVRESKYKTDSEKFGWSFVLRYHATDKAKELSESEVKEAQHWLAVPQAYWRAPDGPGSGISTVLDHPATHISFEDALAYCKWRGLRLPTEAEWERAARGGVSEQRYPWGNEKPFEGDEWRLNVWQGKFPDENSEKDGFGTTCPSRHFEANGYGLYNVLGNVWEWTSTKYVDPLRPPKPKDPEQRVLRGGSFLDSVDGSFNHFVDMNTRMPNTRDSASSNTGVRCAKSVKKKKSPGTGYRYPKPAVKKAKPQMDQAELQRIFEEGGVEALQAHLGSGATVTTPGKLKEKQAELKRQLKEMEEQARGGSDENPDEHIEL
;
A
#
# COMPACT_ATOMS: atom_id res chain seq x y z
N MET A 1 -53.47 -35.16 -5.56
CA MET A 1 -53.36 -33.72 -5.23
C MET A 1 -51.93 -33.50 -4.77
N ILE A 2 -51.08 -32.92 -5.62
CA ILE A 2 -49.67 -32.64 -5.31
C ILE A 2 -49.64 -31.29 -4.58
N LEU A 3 -49.18 -31.27 -3.34
CA LEU A 3 -48.98 -30.04 -2.56
C LEU A 3 -47.51 -29.62 -2.73
N VAL A 4 -47.27 -28.64 -3.59
CA VAL A 4 -45.95 -28.00 -3.77
C VAL A 4 -45.80 -26.97 -2.65
N LEU A 5 -44.92 -27.24 -1.67
CA LEU A 5 -44.50 -26.27 -0.65
C LEU A 5 -43.37 -25.42 -1.22
N LEU A 6 -43.71 -24.19 -1.62
CA LEU A 6 -42.77 -23.13 -1.96
C LEU A 6 -42.11 -22.59 -0.68
N PHE A 7 -40.85 -22.93 -0.45
CA PHE A 7 -40.01 -22.20 0.50
C PHE A 7 -39.54 -20.89 -0.14
N LEU A 8 -40.20 -19.79 0.22
CA LEU A 8 -39.68 -18.45 0.00
C LEU A 8 -38.50 -18.24 0.97
N SER A 9 -37.29 -18.48 0.48
CA SER A 9 -36.07 -18.03 1.16
C SER A 9 -35.99 -16.51 1.03
N GLY A 10 -36.53 -15.81 2.03
CA GLY A 10 -36.29 -14.39 2.20
C GLY A 10 -34.84 -14.18 2.60
N CYS A 11 -34.05 -13.56 1.72
CA CYS A 11 -32.77 -12.96 2.09
C CYS A 11 -33.03 -11.82 3.08
N VAL A 12 -33.05 -12.15 4.37
CA VAL A 12 -32.89 -11.17 5.44
C VAL A 12 -31.41 -10.78 5.40
N GLY A 13 -31.10 -9.61 4.86
CA GLY A 13 -29.76 -9.04 4.95
C GLY A 13 -29.40 -8.88 6.42
N THR A 14 -28.49 -9.71 6.91
CA THR A 14 -27.95 -9.58 8.26
C THR A 14 -27.25 -8.22 8.35
N GLU A 15 -27.76 -7.32 9.18
CA GLU A 15 -27.06 -6.08 9.51
C GLU A 15 -25.71 -6.46 10.16
N VAL A 16 -24.61 -6.06 9.51
CA VAL A 16 -23.27 -6.26 10.08
C VAL A 16 -23.15 -5.34 11.30
N ASN A 17 -22.99 -5.94 12.48
CA ASN A 17 -22.79 -5.21 13.72
C ASN A 17 -21.29 -4.90 13.87
N ASP A 18 -20.90 -3.65 13.66
CA ASP A 18 -19.50 -3.20 13.86
C ASP A 18 -19.19 -3.08 15.36
N PRO A 19 -18.34 -3.96 15.95
CA PRO A 19 -18.02 -3.91 17.37
C PRO A 19 -17.28 -2.63 17.77
N PHE A 20 -16.74 -1.88 16.80
CA PHE A 20 -15.96 -0.67 17.00
C PHE A 20 -16.66 0.57 16.43
N ALA A 21 -17.98 0.54 16.24
CA ALA A 21 -18.75 1.65 15.66
C ALA A 21 -18.55 2.99 16.41
N GLY A 22 -18.26 2.94 17.72
CA GLY A 22 -17.99 4.12 18.54
C GLY A 22 -16.69 4.86 18.18
N ASN A 23 -15.82 4.27 17.38
CA ASN A 23 -14.55 4.87 16.94
C ASN A 23 -14.71 5.79 15.72
N LEU A 24 -15.87 5.75 15.05
CA LEU A 24 -16.16 6.54 13.87
C LEU A 24 -16.51 7.99 14.22
N VAL A 25 -15.84 8.94 13.58
CA VAL A 25 -16.17 10.36 13.63
C VAL A 25 -16.85 10.80 12.34
N LYS A 26 -17.75 11.78 12.44
CA LYS A 26 -18.45 12.35 11.29
C LYS A 26 -17.59 13.42 10.65
N VAL A 27 -17.32 13.29 9.35
CA VAL A 27 -16.66 14.32 8.56
C VAL A 27 -17.69 15.02 7.70
N PRO A 28 -17.89 16.34 7.86
CA PRO A 28 -18.77 17.10 6.99
C PRO A 28 -18.18 17.14 5.58
N GLY A 29 -18.99 16.72 4.60
CA GLY A 29 -18.67 16.81 3.20
C GLY A 29 -18.61 18.26 2.72
N GLY A 30 -18.53 18.43 1.40
CA GLY A 30 -18.39 19.73 0.75
C GLY A 30 -17.16 19.80 -0.13
N THR A 31 -16.88 21.01 -0.61
CA THR A 31 -15.73 21.29 -1.46
C THR A 31 -14.53 21.71 -0.60
N PHE A 32 -13.33 21.24 -0.95
CA PHE A 32 -12.07 21.66 -0.36
C PHE A 32 -10.94 21.66 -1.39
N VAL A 33 -9.85 22.37 -1.10
CA VAL A 33 -8.64 22.33 -1.92
C VAL A 33 -7.84 21.09 -1.54
N MET A 34 -7.71 20.16 -2.48
CA MET A 34 -6.93 18.92 -2.33
C MET A 34 -5.62 19.03 -3.12
N GLY A 35 -4.52 18.52 -2.56
CA GLY A 35 -3.18 18.55 -3.16
C GLY A 35 -2.34 19.75 -2.71
N ASN A 36 -1.13 19.85 -3.28
CA ASN A 36 -0.14 20.83 -2.91
C ASN A 36 -0.51 22.23 -3.44
N SER A 37 -0.88 23.12 -2.52
CA SER A 37 -1.22 24.52 -2.75
C SER A 37 -0.13 25.49 -2.28
N LEU A 38 0.90 25.00 -1.58
CA LEU A 38 1.89 25.83 -0.90
C LEU A 38 3.19 25.95 -1.69
N ASP A 39 3.61 24.89 -2.37
CA ASP A 39 4.88 24.85 -3.08
C ASP A 39 4.69 25.20 -4.58
N ALA A 40 5.58 26.03 -5.11
CA ALA A 40 5.49 26.50 -6.49
C ALA A 40 5.73 25.39 -7.54
N GLN A 41 6.44 24.34 -7.15
CA GLN A 41 6.75 23.18 -8.00
C GLN A 41 6.30 21.91 -7.31
N LEU A 42 5.61 21.05 -8.05
CA LEU A 42 5.21 19.73 -7.57
C LEU A 42 6.41 18.80 -7.56
N LYS A 43 6.56 18.04 -6.47
CA LYS A 43 7.48 16.90 -6.43
C LYS A 43 6.84 15.67 -7.07
N VAL A 44 7.68 14.70 -7.43
CA VAL A 44 7.22 13.39 -7.91
C VAL A 44 6.26 12.79 -6.89
N GLY A 45 5.12 12.29 -7.37
CA GLY A 45 4.07 11.74 -6.52
C GLY A 45 3.12 12.76 -5.90
N GLU A 46 3.40 14.06 -5.88
CA GLU A 46 2.47 15.05 -5.35
C GLU A 46 1.31 15.36 -6.33
N LEU A 47 0.17 15.75 -5.77
CA LEU A 47 -1.00 16.17 -6.53
C LEU A 47 -1.04 17.69 -6.64
N LYS A 48 -1.43 18.20 -7.81
CA LYS A 48 -1.72 19.63 -8.00
C LYS A 48 -2.94 20.04 -7.16
N ALA A 49 -2.88 21.19 -6.49
CA ALA A 49 -4.05 21.78 -5.85
C ALA A 49 -5.25 21.88 -6.81
N GLN A 50 -6.40 21.34 -6.39
CA GLN A 50 -7.69 21.58 -7.05
C GLN A 50 -8.87 21.47 -6.07
N ASN A 51 -9.99 22.11 -6.44
CA ASN A 51 -11.24 21.95 -5.73
C ASN A 51 -11.82 20.54 -5.92
N VAL A 52 -11.96 19.82 -4.83
CA VAL A 52 -12.53 18.46 -4.77
C VAL A 52 -13.76 18.48 -3.89
N LYS A 53 -14.82 17.81 -4.34
CA LYS A 53 -16.06 17.65 -3.58
C LYS A 53 -16.20 16.22 -3.09
N VAL A 54 -16.37 16.07 -1.77
CA VAL A 54 -16.72 14.79 -1.13
C VAL A 54 -18.09 14.91 -0.46
N ASP A 55 -18.83 13.81 -0.38
CA ASP A 55 -20.10 13.76 0.37
C ASP A 55 -19.81 13.67 1.88
N ASP A 56 -20.83 13.77 2.73
CA ASP A 56 -20.70 13.43 4.15
C ASP A 56 -20.33 11.95 4.30
N PHE A 57 -19.38 11.65 5.19
CA PHE A 57 -18.96 10.30 5.51
C PHE A 57 -18.57 10.19 6.98
N MET A 58 -18.46 8.97 7.47
CA MET A 58 -17.81 8.67 8.74
C MET A 58 -16.45 8.04 8.47
N ILE A 59 -15.48 8.24 9.34
CA ILE A 59 -14.15 7.62 9.26
C ILE A 59 -13.67 7.29 10.67
N ASP A 60 -12.87 6.23 10.83
CA ASP A 60 -12.25 5.93 12.12
C ASP A 60 -11.37 7.12 12.56
N SER A 61 -11.50 7.47 13.84
CA SER A 61 -10.71 8.53 14.48
C SER A 61 -9.21 8.22 14.49
N ALA A 62 -8.78 6.95 14.38
CA ALA A 62 -7.38 6.61 14.15
C ALA A 62 -7.24 5.30 13.37
N ALA A 63 -6.00 4.93 13.04
CA ALA A 63 -5.65 3.61 12.52
C ALA A 63 -6.12 2.48 13.46
N ALA A 64 -6.55 1.38 12.86
CA ALA A 64 -6.97 0.17 13.54
C ALA A 64 -5.83 -0.37 14.41
N THR A 65 -6.14 -0.62 15.67
CA THR A 65 -5.22 -1.12 16.67
C THR A 65 -4.97 -2.61 16.53
N ASN A 66 -3.88 -3.10 17.13
CA ASN A 66 -3.61 -4.53 17.28
C ASN A 66 -4.75 -5.27 17.99
N GLU A 67 -5.41 -4.64 18.97
CA GLU A 67 -6.58 -5.22 19.64
C GLU A 67 -7.78 -5.39 18.70
N GLU A 68 -8.12 -4.34 17.94
CA GLU A 68 -9.23 -4.39 16.99
C GLU A 68 -8.96 -5.40 15.86
N TYR A 69 -7.74 -5.41 15.33
CA TYR A 69 -7.35 -6.36 14.29
C TYR A 69 -7.31 -7.81 14.80
N ARG A 70 -6.89 -8.02 16.06
CA ARG A 70 -6.96 -9.32 16.72
C ARG A 70 -8.40 -9.81 16.85
N ALA A 71 -9.37 -8.93 17.13
CA ALA A 71 -10.78 -9.31 17.19
C ALA A 71 -11.28 -9.79 15.81
N PHE A 72 -10.95 -9.05 14.75
CA PHE A 72 -11.22 -9.45 13.37
C PHE A 72 -10.67 -10.85 13.05
N VAL A 73 -9.38 -11.09 13.30
CA VAL A 73 -8.74 -12.39 13.01
C VAL A 73 -9.36 -13.51 13.85
N ARG A 74 -9.66 -13.26 15.13
CA ARG A 74 -10.26 -14.27 16.02
C ARG A 74 -11.64 -14.73 15.55
N GLU A 75 -12.46 -13.81 15.07
CA GLU A 75 -13.83 -14.12 14.62
C GLU A 75 -13.83 -14.73 13.22
N SER A 76 -13.12 -14.10 12.28
CA SER A 76 -13.14 -14.49 10.87
C SER A 76 -12.20 -15.63 10.50
N LYS A 77 -11.22 -15.96 11.37
CA LYS A 77 -10.10 -16.85 11.08
C LYS A 77 -9.27 -16.41 9.87
N TYR A 78 -9.26 -15.11 9.60
CA TYR A 78 -8.54 -14.53 8.47
C TYR A 78 -7.02 -14.75 8.59
N LYS A 79 -6.39 -15.07 7.47
CA LYS A 79 -4.93 -15.17 7.32
C LYS A 79 -4.48 -14.05 6.40
N THR A 80 -3.54 -13.21 6.86
CA THR A 80 -3.06 -12.06 6.08
C THR A 80 -2.20 -12.49 4.91
N ASP A 81 -1.96 -11.58 3.97
CA ASP A 81 -1.05 -11.86 2.85
C ASP A 81 0.38 -12.13 3.32
N SER A 82 0.88 -11.40 4.34
CA SER A 82 2.18 -11.72 4.96
C SER A 82 2.23 -13.14 5.55
N GLU A 83 1.14 -13.60 6.17
CA GLU A 83 1.06 -14.98 6.68
C GLU A 83 0.97 -16.03 5.55
N LYS A 84 0.36 -15.69 4.40
CA LYS A 84 0.28 -16.59 3.23
C LYS A 84 1.61 -16.69 2.50
N PHE A 85 2.31 -15.56 2.34
CA PHE A 85 3.65 -15.53 1.76
C PHE A 85 4.70 -16.10 2.71
N GLY A 86 4.46 -16.03 4.01
CA GLY A 86 5.37 -16.51 5.06
C GLY A 86 6.45 -15.49 5.43
N TRP A 87 6.33 -14.24 4.98
CA TRP A 87 7.30 -13.17 5.25
C TRP A 87 6.68 -11.78 5.07
N SER A 88 7.35 -10.75 5.60
CA SER A 88 6.99 -9.34 5.40
C SER A 88 8.22 -8.43 5.56
N PHE A 89 8.08 -7.15 5.24
CA PHE A 89 9.18 -6.18 5.31
C PHE A 89 9.32 -5.53 6.71
N VAL A 90 10.53 -5.62 7.27
CA VAL A 90 10.91 -5.00 8.56
C VAL A 90 12.16 -4.14 8.34
N LEU A 91 12.21 -2.95 8.96
CA LEU A 91 13.45 -2.17 8.95
C LEU A 91 14.52 -2.92 9.75
N ARG A 92 15.73 -3.06 9.18
CA ARG A 92 16.86 -3.75 9.81
C ARG A 92 17.14 -3.26 11.23
N TYR A 93 16.97 -1.97 11.48
CA TYR A 93 17.14 -1.34 12.80
C TYR A 93 16.19 -1.92 13.86
N HIS A 94 14.94 -2.25 13.49
CA HIS A 94 13.93 -2.80 14.39
C HIS A 94 13.89 -4.33 14.44
N ALA A 95 14.40 -5.01 13.42
CA ALA A 95 14.36 -6.46 13.34
C ALA A 95 15.06 -7.14 14.53
N THR A 96 14.47 -8.22 15.05
CA THR A 96 15.11 -9.03 16.09
C THR A 96 16.41 -9.65 15.58
N ASP A 97 17.32 -10.03 16.48
CA ASP A 97 18.55 -10.73 16.06
C ASP A 97 18.22 -12.02 15.31
N LYS A 98 17.18 -12.73 15.77
CA LYS A 98 16.69 -13.92 15.07
C LYS A 98 16.15 -13.62 13.67
N ALA A 99 15.42 -12.51 13.50
CA ALA A 99 14.95 -12.06 12.20
C ALA A 99 16.13 -11.75 11.26
N LYS A 100 17.17 -11.06 11.75
CA LYS A 100 18.37 -10.74 10.97
C LYS A 100 19.13 -11.99 10.53
N GLU A 101 19.23 -13.01 11.39
CA GLU A 101 19.84 -14.30 11.05
C GLU A 101 19.07 -15.04 9.94
N LEU A 102 17.74 -15.00 9.99
CA LEU A 102 16.86 -15.72 9.07
C LEU A 102 16.65 -15.00 7.73
N SER A 103 16.87 -13.69 7.68
CA SER A 103 16.76 -12.90 6.47
C SER A 103 17.99 -13.08 5.59
N GLU A 104 17.94 -14.08 4.70
CA GLU A 104 18.90 -14.20 3.61
C GLU A 104 18.62 -13.12 2.55
N SER A 105 19.57 -12.19 2.37
CA SER A 105 19.63 -11.11 1.36
C SER A 105 19.13 -9.72 1.79
N GLU A 106 20.01 -8.73 1.63
CA GLU A 106 19.65 -7.32 1.57
C GLU A 106 18.87 -7.02 0.28
N VAL A 107 17.75 -6.31 0.35
CA VAL A 107 17.05 -5.81 -0.84
C VAL A 107 17.97 -4.80 -1.52
N LYS A 108 18.57 -5.14 -2.67
CA LYS A 108 19.57 -4.29 -3.37
C LYS A 108 19.14 -2.84 -3.58
N GLU A 109 17.84 -2.59 -3.77
CA GLU A 109 17.26 -1.26 -4.03
C GLU A 109 16.74 -0.56 -2.75
N ALA A 110 16.73 -1.25 -1.61
CA ALA A 110 16.23 -0.77 -0.32
C ALA A 110 17.01 -1.43 0.82
N GLN A 111 18.32 -1.17 0.88
CA GLN A 111 19.32 -1.90 1.69
C GLN A 111 19.02 -1.96 3.20
N HIS A 112 18.13 -1.11 3.70
CA HIS A 112 17.77 -1.03 5.12
C HIS A 112 16.52 -1.83 5.46
N TRP A 113 15.80 -2.38 4.46
CA TRP A 113 14.66 -3.27 4.65
C TRP A 113 15.09 -4.72 4.53
N LEU A 114 14.60 -5.54 5.46
CA LEU A 114 14.75 -6.99 5.48
C LEU A 114 13.42 -7.62 5.05
N ALA A 115 13.48 -8.61 4.16
CA ALA A 115 12.41 -9.57 3.99
C ALA A 115 12.53 -10.60 5.12
N VAL A 116 11.71 -10.46 6.16
CA VAL A 116 11.82 -11.26 7.38
C VAL A 116 10.83 -12.42 7.33
N PRO A 117 11.31 -13.69 7.35
CA PRO A 117 10.44 -14.84 7.49
C PRO A 117 9.61 -14.74 8.77
N GLN A 118 8.32 -15.05 8.66
CA GLN A 118 7.35 -14.97 9.76
C GLN A 118 7.24 -13.60 10.44
N ALA A 119 7.58 -12.51 9.75
CA ALA A 119 7.09 -11.18 10.14
C ALA A 119 5.65 -11.00 9.63
N TYR A 120 4.74 -10.62 10.52
CA TYR A 120 3.33 -10.38 10.24
C TYR A 120 2.71 -9.59 11.40
N TRP A 121 1.42 -9.25 11.32
CA TRP A 121 0.75 -8.35 12.26
C TRP A 121 0.91 -8.72 13.75
N ARG A 122 1.06 -10.01 14.08
CA ARG A 122 1.22 -10.47 15.48
C ARG A 122 2.68 -10.59 15.92
N ALA A 123 3.62 -10.59 14.98
CA ALA A 123 5.07 -10.62 15.22
C ALA A 123 5.74 -9.57 14.32
N PRO A 124 5.53 -8.27 14.60
CA PRO A 124 5.87 -7.19 13.66
C PRO A 124 7.37 -7.02 13.40
N ASP A 125 8.22 -7.39 14.36
CA ASP A 125 9.68 -7.31 14.20
C ASP A 125 10.32 -8.66 13.83
N GLY A 126 9.48 -9.66 13.49
CA GLY A 126 9.87 -11.02 13.16
C GLY A 126 9.83 -12.00 14.35
N PRO A 127 10.37 -13.22 14.19
CA PRO A 127 10.36 -14.25 15.21
C PRO A 127 10.90 -13.78 16.57
N GLY A 128 10.16 -14.09 17.64
CA GLY A 128 10.46 -13.66 19.00
C GLY A 128 9.84 -12.31 19.39
N SER A 129 9.33 -11.53 18.43
CA SER A 129 8.53 -10.32 18.72
C SER A 129 7.05 -10.67 18.98
N GLY A 130 6.29 -9.69 19.46
CA GLY A 130 4.87 -9.85 19.74
C GLY A 130 4.15 -8.54 20.04
N ILE A 131 2.82 -8.58 20.00
CA ILE A 131 1.97 -7.39 20.22
C ILE A 131 1.41 -7.26 21.65
N SER A 132 1.83 -8.11 22.60
CA SER A 132 1.22 -8.18 23.93
C SER A 132 1.32 -6.89 24.74
N THR A 133 2.34 -6.07 24.49
CA THR A 133 2.60 -4.80 25.17
C THR A 133 2.18 -3.57 24.35
N VAL A 134 1.66 -3.77 23.13
CA VAL A 134 1.35 -2.70 22.17
C VAL A 134 -0.02 -2.93 21.52
N LEU A 135 -1.00 -3.36 22.32
CA LEU A 135 -2.35 -3.68 21.82
C LEU A 135 -3.12 -2.47 21.31
N ASP A 136 -2.81 -1.28 21.80
CA ASP A 136 -3.38 0.02 21.42
C ASP A 136 -2.57 0.74 20.33
N HIS A 137 -1.44 0.18 19.90
CA HIS A 137 -0.70 0.63 18.72
C HIS A 137 -1.39 0.15 17.43
N PRO A 138 -1.16 0.81 16.28
CA PRO A 138 -1.71 0.39 15.01
C PRO A 138 -1.24 -1.03 14.63
N ALA A 139 -2.16 -1.83 14.09
CA ALA A 139 -1.80 -3.07 13.44
C ALA A 139 -1.01 -2.79 12.15
N THR A 140 0.15 -3.42 12.02
CA THR A 140 1.07 -3.27 10.88
C THR A 140 1.18 -4.57 10.08
N HIS A 141 1.97 -4.59 9.01
CA HIS A 141 2.00 -5.69 8.03
C HIS A 141 0.65 -5.97 7.38
N ILE A 142 -0.11 -4.90 7.14
CA ILE A 142 -1.43 -4.97 6.54
C ILE A 142 -1.31 -4.65 5.05
N SER A 143 -1.61 -5.63 4.18
CA SER A 143 -1.74 -5.39 2.74
C SER A 143 -3.01 -4.61 2.40
N PHE A 144 -3.15 -4.16 1.16
CA PHE A 144 -4.40 -3.55 0.72
C PHE A 144 -5.56 -4.55 0.76
N GLU A 145 -5.32 -5.82 0.44
CA GLU A 145 -6.36 -6.86 0.51
C GLU A 145 -6.75 -7.17 1.96
N ASP A 146 -5.77 -7.21 2.87
CA ASP A 146 -6.00 -7.36 4.31
C ASP A 146 -6.83 -6.20 4.86
N ALA A 147 -6.49 -4.98 4.46
CA ALA A 147 -7.20 -3.75 4.84
C ALA A 147 -8.65 -3.75 4.32
N LEU A 148 -8.88 -4.20 3.09
CA LEU A 148 -10.23 -4.38 2.53
C LEU A 148 -11.03 -5.42 3.29
N ALA A 149 -10.43 -6.56 3.62
CA ALA A 149 -11.08 -7.63 4.36
C ALA A 149 -11.50 -7.16 5.77
N TYR A 150 -10.60 -6.47 6.47
CA TYR A 150 -10.86 -5.89 7.79
C TYR A 150 -12.03 -4.88 7.75
N CYS A 151 -11.97 -3.90 6.86
CA CYS A 151 -13.05 -2.92 6.76
C CYS A 151 -14.38 -3.57 6.36
N LYS A 152 -14.36 -4.56 5.46
CA LYS A 152 -15.57 -5.29 5.06
C LYS A 152 -16.17 -6.09 6.21
N TRP A 153 -15.35 -6.75 7.04
CA TRP A 153 -15.83 -7.46 8.22
C TRP A 153 -16.57 -6.54 9.19
N ARG A 154 -16.12 -5.29 9.34
CA ARG A 154 -16.83 -4.25 10.10
C ARG A 154 -18.06 -3.65 9.38
N GLY A 155 -18.38 -4.09 8.17
CA GLY A 155 -19.44 -3.48 7.36
C GLY A 155 -19.09 -2.07 6.85
N LEU A 156 -17.80 -1.77 6.76
CA LEU A 156 -17.21 -0.51 6.33
C LEU A 156 -16.48 -0.69 4.99
N ARG A 157 -15.74 0.34 4.57
CA ARG A 157 -14.87 0.35 3.39
C ARG A 157 -13.59 1.12 3.70
N LEU A 158 -12.60 1.05 2.82
CA LEU A 158 -11.49 2.00 2.86
C LEU A 158 -11.97 3.42 2.48
N PRO A 159 -11.36 4.49 3.03
CA PRO A 159 -11.56 5.83 2.52
C PRO A 159 -11.02 5.93 1.08
N THR A 160 -11.58 6.84 0.29
CA THR A 160 -10.88 7.34 -0.91
C THR A 160 -9.76 8.27 -0.48
N GLU A 161 -8.77 8.48 -1.34
CA GLU A 161 -7.70 9.46 -1.10
C GLU A 161 -8.24 10.86 -0.79
N ALA A 162 -9.31 11.28 -1.47
CA ALA A 162 -9.95 12.58 -1.24
C ALA A 162 -10.67 12.67 0.11
N GLU A 163 -11.36 11.60 0.52
CA GLU A 163 -11.98 11.52 1.85
C GLU A 163 -10.92 11.52 2.95
N TRP A 164 -9.83 10.75 2.76
CA TRP A 164 -8.72 10.72 3.70
C TRP A 164 -8.12 12.12 3.88
N GLU A 165 -7.82 12.83 2.79
CA GLU A 165 -7.23 14.16 2.89
C GLU A 165 -8.21 15.18 3.50
N ARG A 166 -9.50 15.14 3.13
CA ARG A 166 -10.52 15.99 3.75
C ARG A 166 -10.58 15.78 5.26
N ALA A 167 -10.54 14.52 5.70
CA ALA A 167 -10.58 14.17 7.10
C ALA A 167 -9.30 14.61 7.82
N ALA A 168 -8.13 14.35 7.23
CA ALA A 168 -6.82 14.72 7.76
C ALA A 168 -6.64 16.24 7.90
N ARG A 169 -7.20 17.05 6.98
CA ARG A 169 -7.21 18.51 7.10
C ARG A 169 -8.01 19.03 8.30
N GLY A 170 -8.91 18.27 8.90
CA GLY A 170 -9.55 18.66 10.17
C GLY A 170 -10.29 20.01 10.16
N GLY A 171 -10.71 20.51 8.99
CA GLY A 171 -11.37 21.81 8.84
C GLY A 171 -10.45 22.97 8.43
N VAL A 172 -9.13 22.80 8.40
CA VAL A 172 -8.22 23.83 7.88
C VAL A 172 -8.12 23.78 6.34
N SER A 173 -7.87 24.93 5.72
CA SER A 173 -7.69 25.07 4.28
C SER A 173 -6.27 25.53 3.98
N GLU A 174 -5.64 24.87 2.99
CA GLU A 174 -4.34 25.29 2.44
C GLU A 174 -3.23 25.44 3.50
N GLN A 175 -3.26 24.58 4.52
CA GLN A 175 -2.20 24.45 5.52
C GLN A 175 -1.35 23.20 5.24
N ARG A 176 -0.09 23.22 5.71
CA ARG A 176 0.86 22.12 5.57
C ARG A 176 0.51 20.94 6.48
N TYR A 177 0.01 21.22 7.68
CA TYR A 177 -0.37 20.23 8.69
C TYR A 177 -1.83 20.41 9.12
N PRO A 178 -2.42 19.41 9.81
CA PRO A 178 -3.77 19.52 10.38
C PRO A 178 -3.92 20.65 11.40
N TRP A 179 -2.83 21.07 12.04
CA TRP A 179 -2.80 22.15 13.05
C TRP A 179 -2.38 23.51 12.50
N GLY A 180 -1.86 23.60 11.26
CA GLY A 180 -1.34 24.85 10.71
C GLY A 180 -0.08 24.66 9.88
N ASN A 181 0.77 25.70 9.85
CA ASN A 181 2.01 25.74 9.09
C ASN A 181 3.26 25.70 9.97
N GLU A 182 3.08 25.70 11.29
CA GLU A 182 4.13 25.59 12.27
C GLU A 182 4.82 24.23 12.17
N LYS A 183 6.10 24.20 12.53
CA LYS A 183 6.86 22.95 12.57
C LYS A 183 6.16 21.95 13.50
N PRO A 184 6.33 20.65 13.24
CA PRO A 184 5.74 19.60 14.07
C PRO A 184 6.35 19.47 15.48
N PHE A 185 7.31 20.33 15.83
CA PHE A 185 7.98 20.30 17.11
C PHE A 185 8.37 21.70 17.59
N GLU A 186 8.42 21.88 18.90
CA GLU A 186 8.97 23.06 19.59
C GLU A 186 9.80 22.60 20.80
N GLY A 187 11.13 22.73 20.72
CA GLY A 187 12.00 22.11 21.71
C GLY A 187 11.89 20.58 21.67
N ASP A 188 11.49 19.99 22.81
CA ASP A 188 11.28 18.55 22.97
C ASP A 188 9.79 18.14 22.84
N GLU A 189 8.89 19.09 22.57
CA GLU A 189 7.46 18.81 22.35
C GLU A 189 7.21 18.46 20.88
N TRP A 190 6.64 17.29 20.60
CA TRP A 190 6.35 16.79 19.25
C TRP A 190 4.85 16.59 19.02
N ARG A 191 4.40 16.75 17.77
CA ARG A 191 2.99 16.64 17.35
C ARG A 191 2.68 15.40 16.50
N LEU A 192 3.69 14.64 16.10
CA LEU A 192 3.54 13.38 15.37
C LEU A 192 4.75 12.46 15.61
N ASN A 193 4.55 11.17 15.38
CA ASN A 193 5.59 10.14 15.43
C ASN A 193 6.27 9.98 14.06
N VAL A 194 7.56 10.25 14.01
CA VAL A 194 8.45 10.26 12.82
C VAL A 194 9.88 9.92 13.24
N TRP A 195 10.80 9.77 12.31
CA TRP A 195 12.19 9.48 12.68
C TRP A 195 12.94 10.77 13.01
N GLN A 196 13.75 10.76 14.09
CA GLN A 196 14.71 11.84 14.37
C GLN A 196 16.12 11.28 14.53
N GLY A 197 17.08 11.83 13.81
CA GLY A 197 18.48 11.41 13.90
C GLY A 197 19.02 10.97 12.55
N LYS A 198 20.04 10.11 12.57
CA LYS A 198 20.71 9.63 11.36
C LYS A 198 20.05 8.33 10.90
N PHE A 199 19.05 8.44 10.03
CA PHE A 199 18.45 7.28 9.38
C PHE A 199 19.48 6.52 8.53
N PRO A 200 19.47 5.17 8.51
CA PRO A 200 18.61 4.25 9.26
C PRO A 200 19.22 3.78 10.59
N ASP A 201 20.37 4.32 10.98
CA ASP A 201 21.25 3.72 12.00
C ASP A 201 20.98 4.24 13.42
N GLU A 202 20.42 5.45 13.54
CA GLU A 202 20.24 6.13 14.82
C GLU A 202 18.88 6.88 14.84
N ASN A 203 17.94 6.38 15.65
CA ASN A 203 16.73 7.09 16.05
C ASN A 203 16.94 7.65 17.48
N SER A 204 16.75 8.96 17.64
CA SER A 204 16.88 9.66 18.92
C SER A 204 15.59 9.69 19.73
N GLU A 205 14.47 9.21 19.16
CA GLU A 205 13.18 9.03 19.84
C GLU A 205 12.70 10.28 20.57
N LYS A 206 12.96 11.46 19.98
CA LYS A 206 12.64 12.75 20.62
C LYS A 206 11.13 12.99 20.72
N ASP A 207 10.36 12.35 19.84
CA ASP A 207 8.90 12.30 19.93
C ASP A 207 8.38 11.28 20.95
N GLY A 208 9.26 10.54 21.61
CA GLY A 208 8.96 9.52 22.61
C GLY A 208 8.84 8.09 22.07
N PHE A 209 9.05 7.85 20.77
CA PHE A 209 8.80 6.55 20.14
C PHE A 209 9.91 6.09 19.19
N GLY A 210 10.49 4.92 19.47
CA GLY A 210 11.39 4.23 18.52
C GLY A 210 10.67 3.56 17.35
N THR A 211 9.42 3.14 17.53
CA THR A 211 8.61 2.46 16.51
C THR A 211 7.24 3.13 16.36
N THR A 212 6.15 2.37 16.24
CA THR A 212 4.79 2.93 16.30
C THR A 212 4.49 3.53 17.67
N CYS A 213 3.51 4.42 17.74
CA CYS A 213 2.92 4.92 18.98
C CYS A 213 1.43 4.49 19.08
N PRO A 214 0.79 4.59 20.26
CA PRO A 214 -0.63 4.30 20.41
C PRO A 214 -1.47 5.04 19.36
N SER A 215 -2.48 4.38 18.80
CA SER A 215 -3.29 4.93 17.71
C SER A 215 -3.94 6.28 18.08
N ARG A 216 -4.21 6.53 19.36
CA ARG A 216 -4.74 7.80 19.89
C ARG A 216 -3.75 8.49 20.83
N HIS A 217 -2.58 8.86 20.31
CA HIS A 217 -1.52 9.50 21.11
C HIS A 217 -1.50 11.03 21.00
N PHE A 218 -1.02 11.57 19.88
CA PHE A 218 -0.89 13.03 19.69
C PHE A 218 -2.25 13.73 19.58
N GLU A 219 -2.27 15.06 19.61
CA GLU A 219 -3.49 15.85 19.52
C GLU A 219 -4.32 15.50 18.27
N ALA A 220 -5.62 15.29 18.48
CA ALA A 220 -6.54 15.11 17.36
C ALA A 220 -6.73 16.42 16.60
N ASN A 221 -6.93 16.31 15.28
CA ASN A 221 -7.27 17.47 14.45
C ASN A 221 -8.69 17.99 14.73
N GLY A 222 -9.10 19.07 14.05
CA GLY A 222 -10.42 19.69 14.26
C GLY A 222 -11.65 18.82 13.93
N TYR A 223 -11.47 17.62 13.36
CA TYR A 223 -12.54 16.62 13.18
C TYR A 223 -12.43 15.41 14.13
N GLY A 224 -11.46 15.41 15.06
CA GLY A 224 -11.25 14.34 16.01
C GLY A 224 -10.43 13.16 15.46
N LEU A 225 -9.63 13.38 14.41
CA LEU A 225 -8.72 12.35 13.90
C LEU A 225 -7.33 12.47 14.53
N TYR A 226 -6.82 11.36 15.02
CA TYR A 226 -5.49 11.17 15.58
C TYR A 226 -4.54 10.62 14.51
N ASN A 227 -3.25 10.96 14.65
CA ASN A 227 -2.13 10.34 13.93
C ASN A 227 -2.39 10.16 12.43
N VAL A 228 -2.98 11.18 11.79
CA VAL A 228 -3.17 11.19 10.33
C VAL A 228 -1.88 11.44 9.58
N LEU A 229 -0.90 12.08 10.23
CA LEU A 229 0.46 12.25 9.72
C LEU A 229 1.43 11.49 10.64
N GLY A 230 2.38 10.79 10.05
CA GLY A 230 3.32 9.93 10.79
C GLY A 230 2.69 8.66 11.33
N ASN A 231 3.36 8.03 12.29
CA ASN A 231 3.02 6.72 12.85
C ASN A 231 3.01 5.62 11.78
N VAL A 232 1.92 5.42 11.04
CA VAL A 232 1.86 4.41 9.96
C VAL A 232 1.27 4.98 8.68
N TRP A 233 1.76 4.50 7.55
CA TRP A 233 1.10 4.71 6.27
C TRP A 233 -0.27 4.07 6.26
N GLU A 234 -1.25 4.72 5.64
CA GLU A 234 -2.63 4.23 5.64
C GLU A 234 -3.18 3.99 4.24
N TRP A 235 -3.71 2.78 4.02
CA TRP A 235 -4.33 2.40 2.76
C TRP A 235 -5.58 3.21 2.43
N THR A 236 -5.69 3.59 1.16
CA THR A 236 -6.92 4.13 0.57
C THR A 236 -7.40 3.26 -0.58
N SER A 237 -8.69 3.35 -0.90
CA SER A 237 -9.31 2.67 -2.04
C SER A 237 -8.87 3.21 -3.41
N THR A 238 -8.16 4.34 -3.45
CA THR A 238 -7.81 5.04 -4.69
C THR A 238 -6.66 4.35 -5.41
N LYS A 239 -6.81 4.17 -6.74
CA LYS A 239 -5.70 3.74 -7.61
C LYS A 239 -4.65 4.84 -7.70
N TYR A 240 -3.39 4.48 -7.52
CA TYR A 240 -2.31 5.46 -7.61
C TYR A 240 -2.11 5.92 -9.06
N VAL A 241 -2.03 7.24 -9.23
CA VAL A 241 -1.59 7.91 -10.45
C VAL A 241 -0.56 8.96 -10.04
N ASP A 242 0.57 9.00 -10.74
CA ASP A 242 1.55 10.08 -10.64
C ASP A 242 1.35 11.05 -11.82
N PRO A 243 1.00 12.32 -11.56
CA PRO A 243 0.86 13.35 -12.59
C PRO A 243 2.12 13.59 -13.44
N LEU A 244 3.31 13.38 -12.86
CA LEU A 244 4.60 13.63 -13.47
C LEU A 244 5.20 12.36 -14.09
N ARG A 245 4.73 11.18 -13.69
CA ARG A 245 5.21 9.88 -14.17
C ARG A 245 4.04 8.95 -14.55
N PRO A 246 3.52 9.05 -15.78
CA PRO A 246 2.40 8.20 -16.19
C PRO A 246 2.78 6.71 -16.15
N PRO A 247 1.87 5.82 -15.71
CA PRO A 247 2.15 4.38 -15.64
C PRO A 247 2.38 3.79 -17.03
N LYS A 248 3.30 2.84 -17.13
CA LYS A 248 3.53 2.04 -18.34
C LYS A 248 2.52 0.88 -18.39
N PRO A 249 2.20 0.33 -19.58
CA PRO A 249 1.22 -0.74 -19.72
C PRO A 249 1.51 -2.03 -18.92
N LYS A 250 2.76 -2.25 -18.51
CA LYS A 250 3.18 -3.43 -17.74
C LYS A 250 3.34 -3.15 -16.24
N ASP A 251 3.18 -1.91 -15.82
CA ASP A 251 3.34 -1.58 -14.40
C ASP A 251 2.20 -2.23 -13.61
N PRO A 252 2.50 -2.90 -12.48
CA PRO A 252 1.46 -3.49 -11.65
C PRO A 252 0.52 -2.40 -11.14
N GLU A 253 -0.74 -2.77 -10.92
CA GLU A 253 -1.72 -1.84 -10.39
C GLU A 253 -1.39 -1.50 -8.92
N GLN A 254 -1.19 -0.23 -8.63
CA GLN A 254 -0.85 0.27 -7.29
C GLN A 254 -2.04 1.00 -6.64
N ARG A 255 -2.03 1.03 -5.31
CA ARG A 255 -2.98 1.79 -4.48
C ARG A 255 -2.25 2.89 -3.73
N VAL A 256 -2.99 3.93 -3.38
CA VAL A 256 -2.44 5.08 -2.66
C VAL A 256 -2.37 4.78 -1.17
N LEU A 257 -1.18 4.96 -0.60
CA LEU A 257 -0.94 5.15 0.83
C LEU A 257 -0.84 6.65 1.13
N ARG A 258 -1.31 7.07 2.31
CA ARG A 258 -1.28 8.46 2.79
C ARG A 258 -0.65 8.54 4.19
N GLY A 259 -0.13 9.72 4.53
CA GLY A 259 0.20 10.11 5.90
C GLY A 259 1.67 10.07 6.31
N GLY A 260 2.51 9.27 5.64
CA GLY A 260 3.85 9.01 6.17
C GLY A 260 3.82 8.03 7.34
N SER A 261 4.98 7.77 7.93
CA SER A 261 5.15 6.83 9.04
C SER A 261 6.23 7.27 10.03
N PHE A 262 6.42 6.51 11.10
CA PHE A 262 7.52 6.66 12.06
C PHE A 262 8.92 6.52 11.43
N LEU A 263 9.01 6.08 10.17
CA LEU A 263 10.26 5.97 9.41
C LEU A 263 10.53 7.18 8.49
N ASP A 264 9.57 8.07 8.33
CA ASP A 264 9.67 9.23 7.45
C ASP A 264 10.17 10.46 8.23
N SER A 265 10.50 11.55 7.52
CA SER A 265 11.15 12.73 8.11
C SER A 265 10.30 13.99 7.99
N VAL A 266 10.55 14.96 8.87
CA VAL A 266 9.84 16.26 8.89
C VAL A 266 10.41 17.28 7.92
N ASP A 267 11.40 16.91 7.10
CA ASP A 267 12.10 17.80 6.19
C ASP A 267 12.41 17.19 4.81
N GLY A 268 12.14 15.89 4.63
CA GLY A 268 12.47 15.13 3.43
C GLY A 268 13.96 14.84 3.24
N SER A 269 14.80 14.99 4.27
CA SER A 269 16.23 14.64 4.22
C SER A 269 16.49 13.15 4.00
N PHE A 270 15.54 12.30 4.39
CA PHE A 270 15.48 10.87 4.09
C PHE A 270 14.02 10.43 3.95
N ASN A 271 13.79 9.30 3.28
CA ASN A 271 12.44 8.78 2.99
C ASN A 271 11.49 9.89 2.48
N HIS A 272 10.29 10.03 3.04
CA HIS A 272 9.36 11.09 2.64
C HIS A 272 9.39 12.27 3.61
N PHE A 273 9.19 13.49 3.08
CA PHE A 273 8.76 14.61 3.91
C PHE A 273 7.31 14.37 4.32
N VAL A 274 7.02 14.32 5.62
CA VAL A 274 5.68 14.13 6.17
C VAL A 274 4.94 15.46 6.27
N ASP A 275 3.92 15.63 5.42
CA ASP A 275 2.94 16.70 5.44
C ASP A 275 1.59 16.23 4.82
N MET A 276 0.61 17.13 4.70
CA MET A 276 -0.70 16.83 4.14
C MET A 276 -0.69 16.29 2.69
N ASN A 277 0.36 16.57 1.91
CA ASN A 277 0.49 16.16 0.51
C ASN A 277 1.16 14.79 0.36
N THR A 278 1.75 14.27 1.43
CA THR A 278 2.51 13.03 1.47
C THR A 278 1.65 11.84 1.07
N ARG A 279 2.05 11.20 -0.03
CA ARG A 279 1.41 10.04 -0.63
C ARG A 279 2.45 9.17 -1.32
N MET A 280 2.24 7.87 -1.31
CA MET A 280 3.08 6.94 -2.05
C MET A 280 2.27 5.82 -2.70
N PRO A 281 2.76 5.22 -3.80
CA PRO A 281 2.19 4.00 -4.34
C PRO A 281 2.68 2.78 -3.58
N ASN A 282 1.84 1.75 -3.48
CA ASN A 282 2.33 0.40 -3.22
C ASN A 282 1.44 -0.66 -3.90
N THR A 283 1.97 -1.86 -4.15
CA THR A 283 1.18 -2.96 -4.75
C THR A 283 0.17 -3.51 -3.75
N ARG A 284 -0.91 -4.13 -4.24
CA ARG A 284 -2.05 -4.51 -3.40
C ARG A 284 -1.72 -5.57 -2.35
N ASP A 285 -0.73 -6.39 -2.65
CA ASP A 285 -0.22 -7.50 -1.84
C ASP A 285 0.99 -7.12 -0.97
N SER A 286 1.52 -5.91 -1.11
CA SER A 286 2.64 -5.46 -0.29
C SER A 286 2.20 -5.11 1.13
N ALA A 287 3.04 -5.47 2.10
CA ALA A 287 2.85 -5.17 3.51
C ALA A 287 4.21 -4.91 4.19
N SER A 288 4.22 -4.07 5.22
CA SER A 288 5.43 -3.70 5.96
C SER A 288 5.11 -3.30 7.41
N SER A 289 6.14 -3.27 8.24
CA SER A 289 6.08 -2.84 9.67
C SER A 289 5.62 -1.40 9.89
N ASN A 290 5.44 -0.60 8.84
CA ASN A 290 4.97 0.78 8.91
C ASN A 290 3.71 1.06 8.08
N THR A 291 2.97 0.02 7.65
CA THR A 291 1.72 0.16 6.89
C THR A 291 0.53 -0.41 7.66
N GLY A 292 -0.52 0.38 7.84
CA GLY A 292 -1.75 0.03 8.54
C GLY A 292 -3.03 0.43 7.79
N VAL A 293 -4.14 0.52 8.52
CA VAL A 293 -5.47 0.78 7.95
C VAL A 293 -6.34 1.62 8.88
N ARG A 294 -7.14 2.53 8.30
CA ARG A 294 -8.35 3.07 8.93
C ARG A 294 -9.55 2.91 8.00
N CYS A 295 -10.74 2.70 8.54
CA CYS A 295 -11.95 2.46 7.75
C CYS A 295 -12.86 3.69 7.68
N ALA A 296 -13.74 3.71 6.68
CA ALA A 296 -14.73 4.73 6.43
C ALA A 296 -16.11 4.13 6.14
N LYS A 297 -17.15 4.93 6.37
CA LYS A 297 -18.55 4.59 6.11
C LYS A 297 -19.21 5.69 5.31
N SER A 298 -19.89 5.33 4.23
CA SER A 298 -20.74 6.28 3.51
C SER A 298 -22.00 6.60 4.32
N VAL A 299 -22.37 7.87 4.40
CA VAL A 299 -23.69 8.29 4.91
C VAL A 299 -24.71 8.24 3.76
N LYS A 300 -25.97 7.89 4.02
CA LYS A 300 -27.02 7.83 2.98
C LYS A 300 -27.10 9.17 2.24
N LYS A 301 -27.03 9.10 0.90
CA LYS A 301 -26.92 10.26 -0.01
C LYS A 301 -28.07 11.26 0.16
N LYS A 302 -27.74 12.55 0.19
CA LYS A 302 -28.51 13.54 -0.57
C LYS A 302 -28.04 13.46 -2.03
N LYS A 303 -28.94 13.48 -3.01
CA LYS A 303 -28.58 13.36 -4.44
C LYS A 303 -27.68 14.54 -4.86
N SER A 304 -26.37 14.38 -4.81
CA SER A 304 -25.40 15.31 -5.41
C SER A 304 -24.38 14.57 -6.27
N PRO A 305 -23.99 15.11 -7.43
CA PRO A 305 -22.86 14.59 -8.18
C PRO A 305 -21.58 14.94 -7.39
N GLY A 306 -21.02 13.96 -6.68
CA GLY A 306 -19.68 14.06 -6.12
C GLY A 306 -18.66 14.14 -7.26
N THR A 307 -17.82 15.16 -7.24
CA THR A 307 -16.70 15.29 -8.18
C THR A 307 -15.43 15.11 -7.36
N GLY A 308 -15.04 13.85 -7.14
CA GLY A 308 -13.76 13.51 -6.52
C GLY A 308 -12.57 14.12 -7.29
N TYR A 309 -11.35 13.91 -6.80
CA TYR A 309 -10.15 14.42 -7.47
C TYR A 309 -10.09 13.96 -8.92
N ARG A 310 -9.91 14.91 -9.84
CA ARG A 310 -9.71 14.61 -11.27
C ARG A 310 -8.24 14.33 -11.50
N TYR A 311 -7.88 13.06 -11.51
CA TYR A 311 -6.52 12.63 -11.85
C TYR A 311 -6.24 12.92 -13.33
N PRO A 312 -5.02 13.40 -13.67
CA PRO A 312 -4.61 13.50 -15.06
C PRO A 312 -4.80 12.14 -15.74
N LYS A 313 -5.43 12.14 -16.91
CA LYS A 313 -5.46 10.92 -17.74
C LYS A 313 -4.01 10.65 -18.17
N PRO A 314 -3.50 9.41 -18.04
CA PRO A 314 -2.22 9.06 -18.63
C PRO A 314 -2.24 9.50 -20.09
N ALA A 315 -1.16 10.14 -20.56
CA ALA A 315 -1.04 10.45 -21.97
C ALA A 315 -1.12 9.13 -22.73
N VAL A 316 -2.26 8.86 -23.38
CA VAL A 316 -2.36 7.81 -24.37
C VAL A 316 -1.43 8.26 -25.48
N LYS A 317 -0.19 7.77 -25.51
CA LYS A 317 0.57 7.81 -26.75
C LYS A 317 -0.34 7.12 -27.75
N LYS A 318 -0.86 7.86 -28.74
CA LYS A 318 -1.48 7.23 -29.92
C LYS A 318 -0.49 6.14 -30.30
N ALA A 319 -0.95 4.89 -30.28
CA ALA A 319 -0.15 3.82 -30.85
C ALA A 319 0.31 4.34 -32.21
N LYS A 320 1.63 4.31 -32.46
CA LYS A 320 2.10 4.44 -33.85
C LYS A 320 1.22 3.47 -34.66
N PRO A 321 0.66 3.89 -35.81
CA PRO A 321 -0.19 3.02 -36.60
C PRO A 321 0.46 1.64 -36.64
N GLN A 322 -0.28 0.62 -36.21
CA GLN A 322 0.19 -0.76 -36.30
C GLN A 322 0.59 -0.97 -37.75
N MET A 323 1.86 -1.31 -37.94
CA MET A 323 2.48 -1.57 -39.23
C MET A 323 1.63 -2.62 -39.97
N ASP A 324 1.30 -2.34 -41.23
CA ASP A 324 0.45 -3.22 -42.03
C ASP A 324 1.14 -4.58 -42.18
N GLN A 325 0.50 -5.66 -41.73
CA GLN A 325 1.05 -7.00 -41.86
C GLN A 325 1.30 -7.38 -43.32
N ALA A 326 0.52 -6.83 -44.26
CA ALA A 326 0.72 -7.08 -45.68
C ALA A 326 2.01 -6.43 -46.22
N GLU A 327 2.45 -5.32 -45.64
CA GLU A 327 3.69 -4.64 -46.00
C GLU A 327 4.91 -5.39 -45.44
N LEU A 328 4.85 -5.81 -44.16
CA LEU A 328 5.91 -6.62 -43.54
C LEU A 328 6.08 -7.97 -44.23
N GLN A 329 4.97 -8.59 -44.63
CA GLN A 329 4.98 -9.84 -45.38
C GLN A 329 5.63 -9.66 -46.76
N ARG A 330 5.32 -8.57 -47.46
CA ARG A 330 5.96 -8.24 -48.75
C ARG A 330 7.48 -8.05 -48.63
N ILE A 331 7.92 -7.27 -47.63
CA ILE A 331 9.34 -7.02 -47.38
C ILE A 331 10.08 -8.33 -47.07
N PHE A 332 9.45 -9.21 -46.29
CA PHE A 332 10.01 -10.52 -45.98
C PHE A 332 10.07 -11.44 -47.21
N GLU A 333 9.04 -11.45 -48.06
CA GLU A 333 9.00 -12.26 -49.28
C GLU A 333 10.00 -11.77 -50.34
N GLU A 334 10.22 -10.46 -50.44
CA GLU A 334 11.13 -9.85 -51.41
C GLU A 334 12.61 -9.89 -50.99
N GLY A 335 12.90 -9.74 -49.69
CA GLY A 335 14.27 -9.55 -49.20
C GLY A 335 14.66 -10.35 -47.96
N GLY A 336 13.79 -11.27 -47.51
CA GLY A 336 14.06 -12.15 -46.37
C GLY A 336 14.20 -11.42 -45.03
N VAL A 337 14.80 -12.11 -44.06
CA VAL A 337 14.95 -11.65 -42.67
C VAL A 337 15.78 -10.37 -42.58
N GLU A 338 16.79 -10.21 -43.43
CA GLU A 338 17.71 -9.07 -43.40
C GLU A 338 17.03 -7.78 -43.88
N ALA A 339 16.22 -7.85 -44.94
CA ALA A 339 15.43 -6.70 -45.39
C ALA A 339 14.38 -6.31 -44.35
N LEU A 340 13.73 -7.29 -43.72
CA LEU A 340 12.77 -7.03 -42.65
C LEU A 340 13.46 -6.41 -41.42
N GLN A 341 14.65 -6.90 -41.05
CA GLN A 341 15.44 -6.38 -39.94
C GLN A 341 15.97 -4.97 -40.22
N ALA A 342 16.37 -4.66 -41.46
CA ALA A 342 16.78 -3.32 -41.89
C ALA A 342 15.60 -2.34 -41.88
N HIS A 343 14.41 -2.78 -42.31
CA HIS A 343 13.19 -1.97 -42.30
C HIS A 343 12.71 -1.66 -40.87
N LEU A 344 12.82 -2.61 -39.94
CA LEU A 344 12.40 -2.43 -38.55
C LEU A 344 13.40 -1.65 -37.67
N GLY A 345 14.63 -1.45 -38.16
CA GLY A 345 15.69 -0.71 -37.47
C GLY A 345 16.39 -1.48 -36.33
N SER A 346 17.42 -0.87 -35.75
CA SER A 346 18.35 -1.49 -34.78
C SER A 346 17.75 -1.89 -33.43
N GLY A 347 16.47 -1.56 -33.17
CA GLY A 347 15.77 -1.87 -31.93
C GLY A 347 14.80 -3.05 -32.00
N ALA A 348 14.60 -3.66 -33.17
CA ALA A 348 13.76 -4.84 -33.35
C ALA A 348 14.64 -6.09 -33.55
N THR A 349 14.13 -7.28 -33.22
CA THR A 349 14.85 -8.55 -33.49
C THR A 349 13.93 -9.50 -34.23
N VAL A 350 14.25 -9.80 -35.48
CA VAL A 350 13.48 -10.75 -36.30
C VAL A 350 14.02 -12.16 -36.05
N THR A 351 13.20 -13.05 -35.48
CA THR A 351 13.58 -14.44 -35.18
C THR A 351 12.84 -15.39 -36.13
N THR A 352 13.57 -16.27 -36.82
CA THR A 352 12.95 -17.29 -37.69
C THR A 352 12.34 -18.42 -36.87
N PRO A 353 11.34 -19.17 -37.40
CA PRO A 353 10.76 -20.32 -36.72
C PRO A 353 11.81 -21.39 -36.32
N GLY A 354 12.87 -21.57 -37.10
CA GLY A 354 13.99 -22.45 -36.77
C GLY A 354 14.79 -21.97 -35.56
N LYS A 355 15.23 -20.70 -35.57
CA LYS A 355 15.94 -20.08 -34.43
C LYS A 355 15.09 -20.03 -33.16
N LEU A 356 13.76 -19.87 -33.31
CA LEU A 356 12.84 -19.89 -32.19
C LEU A 356 12.75 -21.29 -31.56
N LYS A 357 12.70 -22.36 -32.38
CA LYS A 357 12.72 -23.74 -31.89
C LYS A 357 14.04 -24.07 -31.18
N GLU A 358 15.17 -23.65 -31.72
CA GLU A 358 16.49 -23.82 -31.06
C GLU A 358 16.54 -23.09 -29.71
N LYS A 359 16.08 -21.83 -29.66
CA LYS A 359 16.06 -21.05 -28.42
C LYS A 359 15.11 -21.63 -27.37
N GLN A 360 13.98 -22.20 -27.79
CA GLN A 360 13.06 -22.91 -26.91
C GLN A 360 13.64 -24.24 -26.40
N ALA A 361 14.39 -24.96 -27.23
CA ALA A 361 15.08 -26.18 -26.83
C ALA A 361 16.18 -25.88 -25.79
N GLU A 362 16.97 -24.83 -26.01
CA GLU A 362 18.01 -24.37 -25.08
C GLU A 362 17.41 -23.94 -23.74
N LEU A 363 16.33 -23.15 -23.76
CA LEU A 363 15.64 -22.71 -22.55
C LEU A 363 15.07 -23.90 -21.75
N LYS A 364 14.54 -24.93 -22.44
CA LYS A 364 14.09 -26.17 -21.80
C LYS A 364 15.26 -26.95 -21.17
N ARG A 365 16.43 -26.96 -21.80
CA ARG A 365 17.62 -27.62 -21.25
C ARG A 365 18.09 -26.91 -19.98
N GLN A 366 18.14 -25.57 -20.01
CA GLN A 366 18.52 -24.75 -18.86
C GLN A 366 17.53 -24.90 -17.69
N LEU A 367 16.22 -24.93 -17.96
CA LEU A 367 15.21 -25.21 -16.94
C LEU A 367 15.39 -26.57 -16.29
N LYS A 368 15.71 -27.60 -17.09
CA LYS A 368 15.96 -28.95 -16.58
C LYS A 368 17.24 -29.04 -15.74
N GLU A 369 18.31 -28.35 -16.17
CA GLU A 369 19.56 -28.26 -15.41
C GLU A 369 19.35 -27.53 -14.06
N MET A 370 18.53 -26.47 -14.02
CA MET A 370 18.15 -25.79 -12.77
C MET A 370 17.30 -26.68 -11.85
N GLU A 371 16.35 -27.45 -12.40
CA GLU A 371 15.53 -28.38 -11.64
C GLU A 371 16.36 -29.55 -11.05
N GLU A 372 17.36 -30.04 -11.78
CA GLU A 372 18.29 -31.07 -11.32
C GLU A 372 19.25 -30.52 -10.24
N GLN A 373 19.73 -29.28 -10.37
CA GLN A 373 20.51 -28.60 -9.32
C GLN A 373 19.68 -28.35 -8.05
N ALA A 374 18.40 -28.01 -8.19
CA ALA A 374 17.50 -27.86 -7.05
C ALA A 374 17.21 -29.19 -6.32
N ARG A 375 17.32 -30.34 -7.02
CA ARG A 375 17.17 -31.67 -6.41
C ARG A 375 18.46 -32.26 -5.83
N GLY A 376 19.62 -31.85 -6.33
CA GLY A 376 20.93 -32.32 -5.85
C GLY A 376 21.43 -31.67 -4.57
N GLY A 377 20.69 -30.68 -4.02
CA GLY A 377 21.02 -29.99 -2.78
C GLY A 377 20.34 -30.54 -1.52
N SER A 378 19.59 -31.64 -1.61
CA SER A 378 18.88 -32.24 -0.48
C SER A 378 19.37 -33.66 -0.19
N ASP A 379 20.58 -33.76 0.35
CA ASP A 379 20.98 -34.92 1.15
C ASP A 379 21.38 -34.40 2.53
N GLU A 380 20.38 -34.16 3.38
CA GLU A 380 20.50 -34.34 4.83
C GLU A 380 19.09 -34.42 5.49
N ASN A 381 18.78 -35.64 5.92
CA ASN A 381 17.85 -36.09 6.96
C ASN A 381 16.30 -35.98 6.75
N PRO A 382 15.58 -37.11 6.58
CA PRO A 382 14.12 -37.14 6.48
C PRO A 382 13.35 -37.26 7.82
N ASP A 383 14.02 -37.27 8.97
CA ASP A 383 13.35 -37.37 10.28
C ASP A 383 13.35 -36.03 11.03
N GLU A 384 12.45 -35.13 10.64
CA GLU A 384 11.85 -34.18 11.59
C GLU A 384 10.46 -33.76 11.08
N HIS A 385 9.47 -34.58 11.46
CA HIS A 385 8.08 -34.16 11.47
C HIS A 385 7.93 -32.98 12.44
N ILE A 386 7.51 -31.83 11.91
CA ILE A 386 6.81 -30.81 12.69
C ILE A 386 5.48 -30.54 11.97
N GLU A 387 4.39 -30.94 12.61
CA GLU A 387 3.09 -30.30 12.38
C GLU A 387 3.20 -28.82 12.74
N LEU A 388 2.90 -27.93 11.80
CA LEU A 388 2.33 -26.58 12.02
C LEU A 388 1.72 -26.05 10.71
#